data_AF-A0A9E4HU26-F1
#
_entry.id   AF-A0A9E4HU26-F1
#
_cell.length_a   1.000
_cell.length_b   1.000
_cell.length_c   1.000
_cell.angle_alpha   90.00
_cell.angle_beta   90.00
_cell.angle_gamma   90.00
#
_symmetry.space_group_name_H-M   'P 1'
#
loop_
_entity.id
_entity.type
_entity.pdbx_description
1 polymer ?
#
loop_
_entity_poly.entity_id
_entity_poly.type
_entity_poly.pdbx_seq_one_letter_code
_entity_poly.pdbx_strand_id
1 'polypeptide(L)'
;GTHALAHTRMATESAVTTTGSHPFATGADTCLVHNGSLSNHNRLRRFLEGHGESFQTENDSEVAAGYLSWRMRSGDTISQALEGALDDLDGFYTFAIGVADGFAILRDPIACKPAVVAETDDWVAMSSEYRAIARLPGAAHAEVWEPEPARIYTWSLAA
;
A
#
# COMPACT_ATOMS: atom_id res chain seq x y z
N GLY A 1 -17.68 -0.55 -8.68
CA GLY A 1 -16.68 -0.86 -7.64
C GLY A 1 -17.02 -0.03 -6.42
N THR A 2 -16.73 -0.55 -5.24
CA THR A 2 -17.01 0.12 -3.95
C THR A 2 -15.80 0.85 -3.39
N HIS A 3 -14.60 0.47 -3.84
CA HIS A 3 -13.34 1.11 -3.51
C HIS A 3 -12.46 1.17 -4.77
N ALA A 4 -11.46 2.05 -4.75
CA ALA A 4 -10.50 2.19 -5.84
C ALA A 4 -9.16 2.70 -5.30
N LEU A 5 -8.07 2.23 -5.89
CA LEU A 5 -6.72 2.73 -5.64
C LEU A 5 -6.16 3.29 -6.94
N ALA A 6 -5.46 4.41 -6.83
CA ALA A 6 -4.83 5.08 -7.96
C ALA A 6 -3.45 5.60 -7.57
N HIS A 7 -2.55 5.69 -8.54
CA HIS A 7 -1.18 6.15 -8.31
C HIS A 7 -0.66 6.92 -9.50
N THR A 8 -0.01 8.06 -9.23
CA THR A 8 0.78 8.81 -10.21
C THR A 8 2.25 8.55 -9.93
N ARG A 9 2.95 7.89 -10.87
CA ARG A 9 4.36 7.54 -10.69
C ARG A 9 5.28 8.72 -11.05
N MET A 10 6.18 9.04 -10.13
CA MET A 10 7.40 9.79 -10.42
C MET A 10 8.57 8.80 -10.48
N ALA A 11 9.17 8.64 -11.65
CA ALA A 11 10.34 7.76 -11.80
C ALA A 11 11.59 8.52 -11.34
N THR A 12 12.19 8.13 -10.22
CA THR A 12 13.37 8.80 -9.64
C THR A 12 14.68 8.10 -10.01
N GLU A 13 14.69 6.76 -10.00
CA GLU A 13 15.91 5.95 -10.24
C GLU A 13 15.73 4.82 -11.27
N SER A 14 14.53 4.70 -11.84
CA SER A 14 14.17 3.63 -12.78
C SER A 14 13.66 4.20 -14.11
N ALA A 15 13.71 3.40 -15.17
CA ALA A 15 13.18 3.78 -16.47
C ALA A 15 11.67 4.11 -16.39
N VAL A 16 11.23 5.10 -17.16
CA VAL A 16 9.81 5.44 -17.34
C VAL A 16 9.18 4.37 -18.22
N THR A 17 8.66 3.33 -17.59
CA THR A 17 7.99 2.20 -18.25
C THR A 17 6.62 1.97 -17.62
N THR A 18 5.68 1.48 -18.42
CA THR A 18 4.36 1.05 -17.94
C THR A 18 4.46 -0.14 -16.99
N THR A 19 5.46 -0.99 -17.16
CA THR A 19 5.69 -2.17 -16.32
C THR A 19 6.01 -1.83 -14.87
N GLY A 20 6.65 -0.68 -14.60
CA GLY A 20 6.94 -0.23 -13.25
C GLY A 20 5.80 0.57 -12.59
N SER A 21 4.64 0.66 -13.23
CA SER A 21 3.51 1.44 -12.72
C SER A 21 2.65 0.64 -11.76
N HIS A 22 2.28 1.28 -10.67
CA HIS A 22 1.25 0.82 -9.75
C HIS A 22 -0.16 0.83 -10.39
N PRO A 23 -1.12 0.08 -9.81
CA PRO A 23 -0.96 -0.82 -8.65
C PRO A 23 -0.29 -2.14 -9.02
N PHE A 24 0.48 -2.71 -8.10
CA PHE A 24 0.98 -4.08 -8.24
C PHE A 24 -0.01 -5.05 -7.60
N ALA A 25 -0.47 -6.04 -8.36
CA ALA A 25 -1.32 -7.12 -7.88
C ALA A 25 -0.59 -8.44 -8.05
N THR A 26 -0.27 -9.11 -6.94
CA THR A 26 0.46 -10.38 -6.89
C THR A 26 -0.41 -11.54 -6.38
N GLY A 27 -1.69 -11.26 -6.11
CA GLY A 27 -2.72 -12.21 -5.67
C GLY A 27 -4.07 -11.92 -6.34
N ALA A 28 -5.05 -12.78 -6.13
CA ALA A 28 -6.36 -12.70 -6.80
C ALA A 28 -7.17 -11.45 -6.40
N ASP A 29 -7.11 -11.07 -5.12
CA ASP A 29 -7.98 -10.03 -4.54
C ASP A 29 -7.19 -9.00 -3.71
N THR A 30 -5.91 -8.80 -4.02
CA THR A 30 -5.07 -7.78 -3.37
C THR A 30 -4.31 -6.94 -4.39
N CYS A 31 -4.27 -5.63 -4.16
CA CYS A 31 -3.42 -4.73 -4.92
C CYS A 31 -2.72 -3.73 -4.00
N LEU A 32 -1.48 -3.38 -4.34
CA LEU A 32 -0.64 -2.49 -3.54
C LEU A 32 -0.32 -1.22 -4.33
N VAL A 33 -0.49 -0.09 -3.66
CA VAL A 33 0.11 1.20 -4.03
C VAL A 33 1.13 1.58 -2.96
N HIS A 34 2.34 1.89 -3.39
CA HIS A 34 3.44 2.26 -2.52
C HIS A 34 3.97 3.65 -2.90
N ASN A 35 4.01 4.56 -1.92
CA ASN A 35 4.78 5.79 -2.00
C ASN A 35 5.96 5.70 -1.05
N GLY A 36 7.17 5.60 -1.59
CA GLY A 36 8.33 5.35 -0.77
C GLY A 36 9.51 4.74 -1.51
N SER A 37 10.47 4.25 -0.73
CA SER A 37 11.51 3.36 -1.20
C SER A 37 11.88 2.35 -0.11
N LEU A 38 12.01 1.09 -0.50
CA LEU A 38 12.47 0.00 0.37
C LEU A 38 13.96 -0.23 0.14
N SER A 39 14.77 -0.07 1.19
CA SER A 39 16.23 -0.21 1.11
C SER A 39 16.68 -1.67 1.02
N ASN A 40 15.89 -2.61 1.54
CA ASN A 40 16.22 -4.04 1.59
C ASN A 40 15.53 -4.91 0.52
N HIS A 41 14.83 -4.31 -0.45
CA HIS A 41 14.03 -5.05 -1.46
C HIS A 41 14.82 -6.09 -2.26
N ASN A 42 16.10 -5.84 -2.57
CA ASN A 42 16.95 -6.81 -3.29
C ASN A 42 17.24 -8.07 -2.46
N ARG A 43 17.42 -7.92 -1.14
CA ARG A 43 17.59 -9.05 -0.23
C ARG A 43 16.28 -9.83 -0.11
N LEU A 44 15.18 -9.11 0.06
CA LEU A 44 13.85 -9.70 0.21
C LEU A 44 13.42 -10.44 -1.05
N ARG A 45 13.68 -9.88 -2.24
CA ARG A 45 13.46 -10.54 -3.54
C ARG A 45 14.11 -11.92 -3.59
N ARG A 46 15.41 -12.02 -3.29
CA ARG A 46 16.15 -13.30 -3.31
C ARG A 46 15.57 -14.31 -2.31
N PHE A 47 15.17 -13.83 -1.13
CA PHE A 47 14.50 -14.66 -0.14
C PHE A 47 13.18 -15.21 -0.70
N LEU A 48 12.33 -14.35 -1.26
CA LEU A 48 11.02 -14.69 -1.81
C LEU A 48 11.13 -15.61 -3.05
N GLU A 49 12.11 -15.39 -3.92
CA GLU A 49 12.42 -16.30 -5.04
C GLU A 49 12.76 -17.72 -4.56
N GLY A 50 13.50 -17.82 -3.45
CA GLY A 50 13.77 -19.09 -2.78
C GLY A 50 12.52 -19.78 -2.20
N HIS A 51 11.42 -19.04 -2.03
CA HIS A 51 10.12 -19.54 -1.56
C HIS A 51 9.08 -19.65 -2.68
N GLY A 52 9.50 -19.54 -3.94
CA GLY A 52 8.64 -19.75 -5.11
C GLY A 52 7.97 -18.50 -5.67
N GLU A 53 8.29 -17.30 -5.17
CA GLU A 53 7.85 -16.05 -5.80
C GLU A 53 8.62 -15.77 -7.09
N SER A 54 7.96 -15.12 -8.04
CA SER A 54 8.57 -14.63 -9.27
C SER A 54 8.21 -13.18 -9.51
N PHE A 55 9.17 -12.39 -9.97
CA PHE A 55 9.02 -10.95 -10.17
C PHE A 55 9.28 -10.60 -11.63
N GLN A 56 8.49 -9.68 -12.17
CA GLN A 56 8.55 -9.24 -13.56
C GLN A 56 9.34 -7.94 -13.74
N THR A 57 9.59 -7.22 -12.65
CA THR A 57 10.26 -5.92 -12.63
C THR A 57 11.32 -5.88 -11.54
N GLU A 58 12.15 -4.83 -11.57
CA GLU A 58 13.09 -4.51 -10.49
C GLU A 58 12.48 -3.55 -9.45
N ASN A 59 11.18 -3.24 -9.55
CA ASN A 59 10.51 -2.30 -8.67
C ASN A 59 10.38 -2.87 -7.25
N ASP A 60 10.80 -2.11 -6.25
CA ASP A 60 10.68 -2.48 -4.83
C ASP A 60 9.23 -2.70 -4.39
N SER A 61 8.31 -1.98 -5.02
CA SER A 61 6.88 -2.08 -4.78
C SER A 61 6.30 -3.44 -5.23
N GLU A 62 6.85 -4.03 -6.30
CA GLU A 62 6.50 -5.39 -6.69
C GLU A 62 6.99 -6.39 -5.66
N VAL A 63 8.17 -6.15 -5.08
CA VAL A 63 8.72 -7.00 -4.00
C VAL A 63 7.84 -6.92 -2.76
N ALA A 64 7.38 -5.73 -2.36
CA ALA A 64 6.43 -5.59 -1.25
C ALA A 64 5.09 -6.27 -1.53
N ALA A 65 4.55 -6.15 -2.74
CA ALA A 65 3.34 -6.86 -3.12
C ALA A 65 3.56 -8.39 -3.07
N GLY A 66 4.70 -8.88 -3.58
CA GLY A 66 5.08 -10.29 -3.50
C GLY A 66 5.20 -10.79 -2.07
N TYR A 67 5.80 -9.99 -1.18
CA TYR A 67 5.90 -10.29 0.25
C TYR A 67 4.52 -10.48 0.89
N LEU A 68 3.60 -9.53 0.69
CA LEU A 68 2.24 -9.63 1.24
C LEU A 68 1.51 -10.87 0.72
N SER A 69 1.61 -11.15 -0.58
CA SER A 69 1.02 -12.35 -1.18
C SER A 69 1.64 -13.66 -0.65
N TRP A 70 2.95 -13.68 -0.42
CA TRP A 70 3.64 -14.83 0.17
C TRP A 70 3.19 -15.09 1.61
N ARG A 71 3.12 -14.04 2.46
CA ARG A 71 2.59 -14.14 3.83
C ARG A 71 1.15 -14.66 3.84
N MET A 72 0.29 -14.09 2.98
CA MET A 72 -1.12 -14.50 2.89
C MET A 72 -1.29 -15.94 2.42
N ARG A 73 -0.52 -16.39 1.41
CA ARG A 73 -0.50 -17.81 1.01
C ARG A 73 0.02 -18.74 2.10
N SER A 74 0.85 -18.23 3.00
CA SER A 74 1.36 -18.97 4.15
C SER A 74 0.36 -19.03 5.32
N GLY A 75 -0.82 -18.41 5.17
CA GLY A 75 -1.92 -18.48 6.14
C GLY A 75 -2.17 -17.20 6.93
N ASP A 76 -1.39 -16.14 6.70
CA ASP A 76 -1.59 -14.87 7.39
C ASP A 76 -2.84 -14.14 6.87
N THR A 77 -3.54 -13.48 7.79
CA THR A 77 -4.48 -12.41 7.44
C THR A 77 -3.72 -11.20 6.88
N ILE A 78 -4.43 -10.29 6.19
CA ILE A 78 -3.79 -9.07 5.69
C ILE A 78 -3.17 -8.23 6.82
N SER A 79 -3.82 -8.16 7.99
CA SER A 79 -3.29 -7.47 9.16
C SER A 79 -1.98 -8.11 9.64
N GLN A 80 -1.93 -9.44 9.76
CA GLN A 80 -0.71 -10.15 10.15
C GLN A 80 0.42 -10.02 9.12
N ALA A 81 0.08 -10.01 7.83
CA ALA A 81 1.06 -9.78 6.76
C ALA A 81 1.63 -8.35 6.82
N LEU A 82 0.79 -7.36 7.12
CA LEU A 82 1.20 -5.96 7.31
C LEU A 82 2.00 -5.74 8.61
N GLU A 83 1.65 -6.45 9.70
CA GLU A 83 2.45 -6.47 10.93
C GLU A 83 3.84 -7.03 10.66
N GLY A 84 3.93 -8.18 9.98
CA GLY A 84 5.21 -8.74 9.56
C GLY A 84 6.01 -7.81 8.64
N ALA A 85 5.33 -7.04 7.79
CA ALA A 85 5.98 -6.06 6.92
C ALA A 85 6.67 -4.94 7.72
N LEU A 86 6.16 -4.56 8.89
CA LEU A 86 6.82 -3.56 9.76
C LEU A 86 8.16 -4.05 10.28
N ASP A 87 8.31 -5.35 10.51
CA ASP A 87 9.54 -5.97 11.00
C ASP A 87 10.53 -6.32 9.87
N ASP A 88 10.00 -6.78 8.73
CA ASP A 88 10.82 -7.33 7.64
C ASP A 88 11.21 -6.31 6.56
N LEU A 89 10.43 -5.22 6.38
CA LEU A 89 10.70 -4.20 5.37
C LEU A 89 11.49 -3.03 5.95
N ASP A 90 12.66 -2.77 5.37
CA ASP A 90 13.45 -1.60 5.69
C ASP A 90 13.24 -0.52 4.63
N GLY A 91 12.99 0.71 5.05
CA GLY A 91 12.84 1.86 4.15
C GLY A 91 11.87 2.92 4.69
N PHE A 92 11.46 3.80 3.79
CA PHE A 92 10.44 4.81 4.06
C PHE A 92 9.28 4.57 3.11
N TYR A 93 8.11 4.27 3.63
CA TYR A 93 6.99 3.83 2.82
C TYR A 93 5.64 4.21 3.42
N THR A 94 4.71 4.49 2.52
CA THR A 94 3.28 4.47 2.81
C THR A 94 2.63 3.52 1.82
N PHE A 95 1.91 2.55 2.36
CA PHE A 95 1.13 1.60 1.60
C PHE A 95 -0.35 1.95 1.66
N ALA A 96 -1.00 1.85 0.50
CA ALA A 96 -2.44 1.67 0.39
C ALA A 96 -2.69 0.32 -0.30
N ILE A 97 -3.48 -0.53 0.33
CA ILE A 97 -3.71 -1.90 -0.09
C ILE A 97 -5.20 -2.09 -0.35
N GLY A 98 -5.59 -2.40 -1.59
CA GLY A 98 -6.95 -2.85 -1.89
C GLY A 98 -7.10 -4.32 -1.51
N VAL A 99 -8.22 -4.65 -0.88
CA VAL A 99 -8.64 -6.03 -0.56
C VAL A 99 -10.07 -6.26 -1.05
N ALA A 100 -10.52 -7.51 -1.10
CA ALA A 100 -11.83 -7.89 -1.66
C ALA A 100 -13.01 -6.99 -1.24
N ASP A 101 -13.06 -6.60 0.04
CA ASP A 101 -14.18 -5.88 0.65
C ASP A 101 -13.84 -4.45 1.07
N GLY A 102 -12.66 -3.92 0.73
CA GLY A 102 -12.26 -2.58 1.14
C GLY A 102 -10.77 -2.28 0.92
N PHE A 103 -10.16 -1.57 1.86
CA PHE A 103 -8.73 -1.26 1.80
C PHE A 103 -8.09 -1.10 3.17
N ALA A 104 -6.77 -1.24 3.19
CA ALA A 104 -5.92 -0.99 4.33
C ALA A 104 -4.86 0.06 4.01
N ILE A 105 -4.37 0.75 5.04
CA ILE A 105 -3.20 1.61 4.94
C ILE A 105 -2.19 1.27 6.04
N LEU A 106 -0.91 1.45 5.70
CA LEU A 106 0.20 1.28 6.63
C LEU A 106 1.28 2.31 6.31
N ARG A 107 1.83 2.93 7.35
CA ARG A 107 3.03 3.78 7.25
C ARG A 107 4.20 3.14 7.96
N ASP A 108 5.38 3.39 7.42
CA ASP A 108 6.64 3.05 8.09
C ASP A 108 6.70 3.71 9.50
N PRO A 109 7.48 3.15 10.45
CA PRO A 109 7.57 3.68 11.81
C PRO A 109 8.08 5.13 11.94
N ILE A 110 8.71 5.67 10.90
CA ILE A 110 9.22 7.04 10.86
C ILE A 110 8.18 7.99 10.25
N ALA A 111 7.17 7.47 9.53
CA ALA A 111 6.14 8.25 8.87
C ALA A 111 6.72 9.32 7.91
N CYS A 112 7.83 8.99 7.23
CA CYS A 112 8.56 9.97 6.41
C CYS A 112 7.77 10.44 5.18
N LYS A 113 6.88 9.58 4.67
CA LYS A 113 6.05 9.87 3.49
C LYS A 113 4.69 10.43 3.92
N PRO A 114 4.18 11.47 3.23
CA PRO A 114 2.95 12.13 3.63
C PRO A 114 1.73 11.25 3.33
N ALA A 115 0.76 11.30 4.24
CA ALA A 115 -0.51 10.61 4.15
C ALA A 115 -1.57 11.45 4.87
N VAL A 116 -2.73 11.62 4.25
CA VAL A 116 -3.90 12.28 4.82
C VAL A 116 -5.08 11.36 4.60
N VAL A 117 -5.84 11.13 5.66
CA VAL A 117 -7.12 10.43 5.61
C VAL A 117 -8.24 11.45 5.86
N ALA A 118 -9.35 11.27 5.16
CA ALA A 118 -10.57 12.01 5.40
C ALA A 118 -11.76 11.04 5.42
N GLU A 119 -12.66 11.24 6.39
CA GLU A 119 -13.81 10.38 6.61
C GLU A 119 -15.11 11.19 6.70
N THR A 120 -16.16 10.62 6.11
CA THR A 120 -17.55 11.07 6.23
C THR A 120 -18.41 9.84 6.50
N ASP A 121 -19.70 10.04 6.80
CA ASP A 121 -20.65 8.93 6.93
C ASP A 121 -20.80 8.09 5.63
N ASP A 122 -20.46 8.67 4.47
CA ASP A 122 -20.66 8.05 3.16
C ASP A 122 -19.39 7.42 2.57
N TRP A 123 -18.21 7.91 2.95
CA TRP A 123 -16.94 7.50 2.36
C TRP A 123 -15.74 7.78 3.25
N VAL A 124 -14.68 7.02 3.02
CA VAL A 124 -13.32 7.26 3.52
C VAL A 124 -12.36 7.37 2.34
N ALA A 125 -11.43 8.31 2.39
CA ALA A 125 -10.43 8.53 1.36
C ALA A 125 -9.06 8.79 1.97
N MET A 126 -8.02 8.19 1.37
CA MET A 126 -6.62 8.46 1.71
C MET A 126 -5.90 9.03 0.49
N SER A 127 -5.03 10.02 0.72
CA SER A 127 -4.13 10.56 -0.30
C SER A 127 -2.82 11.05 0.30
N SER A 128 -1.77 11.18 -0.50
CA SER A 128 -0.54 11.84 -0.06
C SER A 128 -0.70 13.34 0.18
N GLU A 129 -1.72 13.99 -0.41
CA GLU A 129 -2.03 15.40 -0.20
C GLU A 129 -3.54 15.66 -0.11
N TYR A 130 -3.96 16.50 0.84
CA TYR A 130 -5.37 16.86 1.03
C TYR A 130 -6.03 17.45 -0.23
N ARG A 131 -5.27 18.07 -1.12
CA ARG A 131 -5.79 18.66 -2.37
C ARG A 131 -6.53 17.65 -3.25
N ALA A 132 -6.13 16.37 -3.23
CA ALA A 132 -6.82 15.32 -3.98
C ALA A 132 -8.20 15.00 -3.38
N ILE A 133 -8.31 15.10 -2.05
CA ILE A 133 -9.54 14.84 -1.29
C ILE A 133 -10.49 16.02 -1.32
N ALA A 134 -9.97 17.26 -1.34
CA ALA A 134 -10.74 18.50 -1.24
C ALA A 134 -11.83 18.70 -2.32
N ARG A 135 -11.82 17.89 -3.38
CA ARG A 135 -12.83 17.90 -4.47
C ARG A 135 -13.92 16.85 -4.31
N LEU A 136 -13.82 15.96 -3.32
CA LEU A 136 -14.82 14.93 -3.08
C LEU A 136 -16.11 15.57 -2.50
N PRO A 137 -17.28 14.99 -2.81
CA PRO A 137 -18.56 15.45 -2.24
C PRO A 137 -18.50 15.46 -0.70
N GLY A 138 -18.90 16.57 -0.08
CA GLY A 138 -18.91 16.68 1.37
C GLY A 138 -17.55 16.84 2.05
N ALA A 139 -16.43 16.94 1.30
CA ALA A 139 -15.08 17.01 1.88
C ALA A 139 -14.88 18.17 2.87
N ALA A 140 -15.63 19.27 2.75
CA ALA A 140 -15.60 20.39 3.69
C ALA A 140 -16.09 20.02 5.11
N HIS A 141 -16.81 18.91 5.25
CA HIS A 141 -17.35 18.39 6.50
C HIS A 141 -16.68 17.09 6.94
N ALA A 142 -15.70 16.60 6.19
CA ALA A 142 -15.00 15.37 6.53
C ALA A 142 -14.12 15.56 7.77
N GLU A 143 -14.02 14.53 8.59
CA GLU A 143 -12.99 14.45 9.63
C GLU A 143 -11.66 14.16 8.94
N VAL A 144 -10.69 15.08 9.06
CA VAL A 144 -9.40 15.00 8.38
C VAL A 144 -8.30 14.79 9.40
N TRP A 145 -7.47 13.78 9.18
CA TRP A 145 -6.38 13.43 10.09
C TRP A 145 -5.21 12.76 9.34
N GLU A 146 -4.06 12.70 10.02
CA GLU A 146 -2.88 12.02 9.52
C GLU A 146 -2.73 10.66 10.22
N PRO A 147 -2.56 9.55 9.48
CA PRO A 147 -2.48 8.24 10.10
C PRO A 147 -1.17 8.02 10.85
N GLU A 148 -1.28 7.49 12.06
CA GLU A 148 -0.14 7.25 12.95
C GLU A 148 0.90 6.29 12.32
N PRO A 149 2.21 6.50 12.59
CA PRO A 149 3.27 5.58 12.17
C PRO A 149 3.07 4.18 12.75
N ALA A 150 3.48 3.15 12.00
CA ALA A 150 3.43 1.75 12.42
C ALA A 150 2.05 1.24 12.89
N ARG A 151 0.97 1.92 12.52
CA ARG A 151 -0.40 1.51 12.82
C ARG A 151 -1.12 1.14 11.53
N ILE A 152 -1.76 -0.02 11.55
CA ILE A 152 -2.59 -0.51 10.45
C ILE A 152 -4.00 0.06 10.64
N TYR A 153 -4.55 0.63 9.57
CA TYR A 153 -5.95 1.03 9.51
C TYR A 153 -6.62 0.26 8.38
N THR A 154 -7.84 -0.22 8.63
CA THR A 154 -8.61 -1.03 7.69
C THR A 154 -10.05 -0.53 7.63
N TRP A 155 -10.58 -0.41 6.43
CA TRP A 155 -12.00 -0.14 6.19
C TRP A 155 -12.54 -1.21 5.28
N SER A 156 -13.65 -1.83 5.68
CA SER A 156 -14.39 -2.78 4.87
C SER A 156 -15.86 -2.40 4.81
N LEU A 157 -16.53 -2.80 3.74
CA LEU A 157 -17.99 -2.75 3.70
C LEU A 157 -18.57 -3.85 4.58
N ALA A 158 -19.56 -3.49 5.39
CA ALA A 158 -20.37 -4.50 6.07
C ALA A 158 -21.03 -5.43 5.04
N ALA A 159 -20.98 -6.73 5.31
CA ALA A 159 -21.59 -7.78 4.49
C ALA A 159 -23.12 -7.72 4.50
#